data_AF-A0A6M1LSK1-F1
#
_entry.id   AF-A0A6M1LSK1-F1
#
_cell.length_a   1.000
_cell.length_b   1.000
_cell.length_c   1.000
_cell.angle_alpha   90.00
_cell.angle_beta   90.00
_cell.angle_gamma   90.00
#
_symmetry.space_group_name_H-M   'P 1'
#
loop_
_entity.id
_entity.type
_entity.pdbx_description
1 polymer ?
#
loop_
_entity_poly.entity_id
_entity_poly.type
_entity_poly.pdbx_seq_one_letter_code
_entity_poly.pdbx_strand_id
1 'polypeptide(L)'
;MDQHRTPPVLDMTPDGQFRDNAGPNPGMNPGAPPNPRPATTLDRILGRVGGVALLVALAAGGLLLASLAILFVGLVLPVLIVAGAIGAVTLWWRIRRLKRQGVPIRFVVVRR
;
A
#
# COMPACT_ATOMS: atom_id res chain seq x y z
N MET A 1 -6.45 -32.08 49.38
CA MET A 1 -6.03 -33.44 48.98
C MET A 1 -5.65 -33.36 47.51
N ASP A 2 -4.45 -32.87 47.22
CA ASP A 2 -3.89 -32.77 45.87
C ASP A 2 -3.24 -34.10 45.48
N GLN A 3 -3.90 -34.90 44.64
CA GLN A 3 -3.30 -36.09 44.04
C GLN A 3 -3.92 -36.30 42.65
N HIS A 4 -3.06 -36.55 41.65
CA HIS A 4 -3.33 -36.81 40.21
C HIS A 4 -3.05 -35.66 39.22
N ARG A 5 -1.96 -34.91 39.39
CA ARG A 5 -1.22 -34.35 38.25
C ARG A 5 -0.09 -35.29 37.88
N THR A 6 -0.33 -36.18 36.92
CA THR A 6 0.74 -36.97 36.31
C THR A 6 1.62 -36.02 35.48
N PRO A 7 2.94 -35.95 35.74
CA PRO A 7 3.82 -35.07 34.98
C PRO A 7 3.91 -35.52 33.51
N PRO A 8 4.05 -34.59 32.55
CA PRO A 8 4.20 -34.93 31.14
C PRO A 8 5.52 -35.68 30.92
N VAL A 9 5.43 -36.91 30.39
CA VAL A 9 6.59 -37.72 30.03
C VAL A 9 7.01 -37.36 28.62
N LEU A 10 8.24 -36.85 28.48
CA LEU A 10 8.86 -36.51 27.21
C LEU A 10 9.43 -37.79 26.58
N ASP A 11 8.71 -38.38 25.63
CA ASP A 11 9.21 -39.51 24.85
C ASP A 11 10.25 -39.00 23.84
N MET A 12 11.48 -39.50 23.96
CA MET A 12 12.64 -39.10 23.13
C MET A 12 12.88 -40.06 21.96
N THR A 13 11.91 -40.92 21.63
CA THR A 13 12.01 -41.75 20.42
C THR A 13 12.06 -40.88 19.15
N PRO A 14 12.78 -41.31 18.09
CA PRO A 14 13.02 -40.50 16.90
C PRO A 14 11.74 -40.11 16.14
N ASP A 15 10.65 -40.84 16.35
CA ASP A 15 9.35 -40.59 15.73
C ASP A 15 8.61 -39.36 16.30
N GLY A 16 9.17 -38.71 17.33
CA GLY A 16 8.93 -37.28 17.62
C GLY A 16 7.48 -36.85 17.80
N GLN A 17 6.58 -37.76 18.16
CA GLN A 17 5.20 -37.41 18.49
C GLN A 17 5.16 -36.93 19.93
N PHE A 18 5.40 -35.62 20.12
CA PHE A 18 5.00 -34.92 21.32
C PHE A 18 3.50 -35.13 21.49
N ARG A 19 3.15 -36.14 22.29
CA ARG A 19 1.81 -36.26 22.83
C ARG A 19 1.67 -35.08 23.79
N ASP A 20 1.21 -33.95 23.26
CA ASP A 20 0.44 -33.03 24.08
C ASP A 20 -0.57 -33.92 24.78
N ASN A 21 -0.52 -33.93 26.11
CA ASN A 21 -1.41 -34.73 26.94
C ASN A 21 -2.85 -34.31 26.63
N ALA A 22 -3.43 -34.90 25.59
CA ALA A 22 -4.83 -35.18 25.47
C ALA A 22 -5.12 -36.12 26.63
N GLY A 23 -5.42 -35.52 27.79
CA GLY A 23 -6.10 -36.23 28.85
C GLY A 23 -7.31 -36.93 28.20
N PRO A 24 -7.41 -38.25 28.30
CA PRO A 24 -8.39 -39.00 27.54
C PRO A 24 -9.78 -38.66 28.09
N ASN A 25 -10.54 -37.83 27.38
CA ASN A 25 -11.94 -38.19 27.21
C ASN A 25 -11.91 -39.41 26.28
N PRO A 26 -12.34 -40.60 26.75
CA PRO A 26 -12.36 -41.78 25.90
C PRO A 26 -13.49 -41.60 24.88
N GLY A 27 -13.17 -40.98 23.73
CA GLY A 27 -14.16 -40.74 22.68
C GLY A 27 -13.79 -39.83 21.51
N MET A 28 -12.53 -39.45 21.26
CA MET A 28 -12.23 -38.52 20.15
C MET A 28 -11.37 -39.16 19.04
N ASN A 29 -11.94 -39.16 17.83
CA ASN A 29 -11.38 -39.68 16.57
C ASN A 29 -10.08 -38.96 16.15
N PRO A 30 -9.10 -39.66 15.53
CA PRO A 30 -7.90 -39.04 14.99
C PRO A 30 -8.22 -38.33 13.66
N GLY A 31 -8.37 -37.01 13.70
CA GLY A 31 -8.64 -36.19 12.51
C GLY A 31 -9.18 -34.78 12.75
N ALA A 32 -9.33 -34.34 14.01
CA ALA A 32 -9.85 -33.00 14.29
C ALA A 32 -8.77 -31.91 14.12
N PRO A 33 -9.06 -30.79 13.40
CA PRO A 33 -8.15 -29.65 13.31
C PRO A 33 -7.92 -29.01 14.69
N PRO A 34 -6.75 -28.37 14.91
CA PRO A 34 -6.38 -27.82 16.21
C PRO A 34 -7.45 -26.82 16.68
N ASN A 35 -7.95 -27.04 17.89
CA ASN A 35 -8.96 -26.21 18.52
C ASN A 35 -8.45 -24.76 18.64
N PRO A 36 -9.14 -23.74 18.10
CA PRO A 36 -8.67 -22.36 18.17
C PRO A 36 -8.49 -21.96 19.63
N ARG A 37 -7.28 -21.51 19.99
CA ARG A 37 -6.99 -20.96 21.32
C ARG A 37 -7.99 -19.84 21.60
N PRO A 38 -8.60 -19.77 22.80
CA PRO A 38 -9.54 -18.69 23.12
C PRO A 38 -8.80 -17.36 22.98
N ALA A 39 -9.28 -16.53 22.04
CA ALA A 39 -8.70 -15.23 21.77
C ALA A 39 -8.63 -14.43 23.07
N THR A 40 -7.42 -13.98 23.43
CA THR A 40 -7.24 -13.26 24.68
C THR A 40 -7.84 -11.86 24.56
N THR A 41 -8.23 -11.24 25.68
CA THR A 41 -8.74 -9.86 25.69
C THR A 41 -7.73 -8.86 25.10
N LEU A 42 -6.43 -9.15 25.25
CA LEU A 42 -5.34 -8.40 24.63
C LEU A 42 -5.36 -8.48 23.10
N ASP A 43 -5.59 -9.66 22.51
CA ASP A 43 -5.66 -9.83 21.05
C ASP A 43 -6.78 -8.97 20.44
N ARG A 44 -7.88 -8.81 21.17
CA ARG A 44 -9.02 -7.98 20.74
C ARG A 44 -8.70 -6.49 20.77
N ILE A 45 -7.95 -6.03 21.78
CA ILE A 45 -7.48 -4.64 21.86
C ILE A 45 -6.44 -4.39 20.77
N LEU A 46 -5.50 -5.32 20.59
CA LEU A 46 -4.44 -5.21 19.58
C LEU A 46 -5.02 -5.16 18.16
N GLY A 47 -6.01 -6.00 17.86
CA GLY A 47 -6.71 -5.97 16.57
C GLY A 47 -7.45 -4.66 16.32
N ARG A 48 -8.09 -4.08 17.36
CA ARG A 48 -8.82 -2.81 17.23
C ARG A 48 -7.88 -1.62 17.07
N VAL A 49 -6.80 -1.57 17.84
CA VAL A 49 -5.77 -0.53 17.74
C VAL A 49 -5.02 -0.63 16.41
N GLY A 50 -4.67 -1.85 15.98
CA GLY A 50 -4.02 -2.10 14.69
C GLY A 50 -4.89 -1.65 13.52
N GLY A 51 -6.20 -1.92 13.57
CA GLY A 51 -7.14 -1.43 12.55
C GLY A 51 -7.23 0.10 12.47
N VAL A 52 -7.33 0.78 13.61
CA VAL A 52 -7.34 2.25 13.65
C VAL A 52 -6.00 2.83 13.18
N ALA A 53 -4.88 2.25 13.63
CA ALA A 53 -3.55 2.67 13.23
C ALA A 53 -3.35 2.57 11.71
N LEU A 54 -3.87 1.51 11.08
CA LEU A 54 -3.83 1.35 9.63
C LEU A 54 -4.61 2.46 8.91
N LEU A 55 -5.82 2.79 9.37
CA LEU A 55 -6.61 3.88 8.79
C LEU A 55 -5.90 5.23 8.92
N VAL A 56 -5.32 5.50 10.10
CA VAL A 56 -4.54 6.72 10.32
C VAL A 56 -3.31 6.76 9.42
N ALA A 57 -2.60 5.65 9.27
CA ALA A 57 -1.43 5.56 8.39
C ALA A 57 -1.81 5.79 6.93
N LEU A 58 -2.91 5.20 6.45
CA LEU A 58 -3.44 5.40 5.10
C LEU A 58 -3.85 6.86 4.89
N ALA A 59 -4.56 7.46 5.85
CA ALA A 59 -4.97 8.86 5.77
C ALA A 59 -3.76 9.79 5.72
N ALA A 60 -2.78 9.60 6.62
CA ALA A 60 -1.56 10.39 6.67
C ALA A 60 -0.72 10.24 5.40
N GLY A 61 -0.54 9.01 4.92
CA GLY A 61 0.16 8.74 3.66
C GLY A 61 -0.53 9.38 2.45
N GLY A 62 -1.86 9.28 2.38
CA GLY A 62 -2.67 9.91 1.33
C GLY A 62 -2.58 11.43 1.37
N LEU A 63 -2.69 12.04 2.55
CA LEU A 63 -2.52 13.49 2.75
C LEU A 63 -1.13 13.96 2.33
N LEU A 64 -0.08 13.20 2.66
CA LEU A 64 1.28 13.52 2.30
C LEU A 64 1.47 13.50 0.77
N LEU A 65 0.98 12.47 0.09
CA LEU A 65 1.00 12.38 -1.37
C LEU A 65 0.20 13.51 -2.03
N ALA A 66 -1.00 13.82 -1.51
CA ALA A 66 -1.82 14.91 -2.01
C ALA A 66 -1.12 16.27 -1.85
N SER A 67 -0.52 16.52 -0.69
CA SER A 67 0.26 17.74 -0.45
C SER A 67 1.42 17.87 -1.43
N LEU A 68 2.15 16.78 -1.68
CA LEU A 68 3.27 16.77 -2.62
C LEU A 68 2.81 17.04 -4.06
N ALA A 69 1.68 16.44 -4.45
CA ALA A 69 1.07 16.65 -5.77
C ALA A 69 0.64 18.11 -5.95
N ILE A 70 -0.02 18.71 -4.96
CA ILE A 70 -0.44 20.12 -5.01
C ILE A 70 0.78 21.04 -5.14
N LEU A 71 1.85 20.79 -4.37
CA LEU A 71 3.09 21.57 -4.46
C LEU A 71 3.68 21.48 -5.88
N PHE A 72 3.79 20.26 -6.41
CA PHE A 72 4.34 20.04 -7.74
C PHE A 72 3.50 20.72 -8.83
N VAL A 73 2.18 20.57 -8.79
CA VAL A 73 1.27 21.26 -9.72
C VAL A 73 1.39 22.77 -9.56
N GLY A 74 1.41 23.28 -8.33
CA GLY A 74 1.57 24.71 -8.05
C GLY A 74 2.89 25.29 -8.59
N LEU A 75 3.95 24.47 -8.66
CA LEU A 75 5.24 24.87 -9.22
C LEU A 75 5.29 24.73 -10.75
N VAL A 76 4.80 23.62 -11.29
CA VAL A 76 4.89 23.31 -12.73
C VAL A 76 3.90 24.13 -13.55
N LEU A 77 2.69 24.34 -13.05
CA LEU A 77 1.64 25.07 -13.76
C LEU A 77 2.07 26.49 -14.19
N PRO A 78 2.64 27.36 -13.32
CA PRO A 78 3.10 28.67 -13.75
C PRO A 78 4.23 28.60 -14.78
N VAL A 79 5.14 27.64 -14.64
CA VAL A 79 6.22 27.43 -15.62
C VAL A 79 5.65 27.06 -16.99
N LEU A 80 4.66 26.17 -17.03
CA LEU A 80 3.98 25.79 -18.27
C LEU A 80 3.23 26.97 -18.90
N ILE A 81 2.56 27.80 -18.08
CA ILE A 81 1.88 29.01 -18.56
C ILE A 81 2.89 29.96 -19.22
N VAL A 82 4.02 30.23 -18.57
CA VAL A 82 5.07 31.11 -19.10
C VAL A 82 5.67 30.52 -20.38
N ALA A 83 6.01 29.23 -20.39
CA ALA A 83 6.56 28.56 -21.56
C ALA A 83 5.58 28.60 -22.75
N GLY A 84 4.29 28.35 -22.50
CA GLY A 84 3.23 28.44 -23.49
C GLY A 84 3.07 29.86 -24.04
N ALA A 85 3.10 30.87 -23.17
CA ALA A 85 3.03 32.27 -23.56
C ALA A 85 4.22 32.67 -24.44
N ILE A 86 5.44 32.29 -24.07
CA ILE A 86 6.64 32.55 -24.86
C ILE A 86 6.53 31.87 -26.24
N GLY A 87 6.12 30.61 -26.29
CA GLY A 87 5.90 29.89 -27.55
C GLY A 87 4.88 30.59 -28.45
N ALA A 88 3.73 30.98 -27.88
CA ALA A 88 2.68 31.68 -28.59
C ALA A 88 3.13 33.04 -29.12
N VAL A 89 3.81 33.86 -28.30
CA VAL A 89 4.35 35.16 -28.70
C VAL A 89 5.39 35.00 -29.80
N THR A 90 6.29 34.02 -29.67
CA THR A 90 7.34 33.75 -30.65
C THR A 90 6.73 33.36 -32.00
N LEU A 91 5.74 32.47 -31.98
CA LEU A 91 5.03 32.05 -33.18
C LEU A 91 4.27 33.21 -33.81
N TRP A 92 3.56 34.00 -33.00
CA TRP A 92 2.82 35.17 -33.47
C TRP A 92 3.74 36.18 -34.14
N TRP A 93 4.88 36.48 -33.51
CA TRP A 93 5.87 37.41 -34.05
C TRP A 93 6.44 36.90 -35.38
N ARG A 94 6.72 35.61 -35.48
CA ARG A 94 7.19 34.97 -36.72
C ARG A 94 6.15 35.04 -37.84
N ILE A 95 4.88 34.74 -37.55
CA ILE A 95 3.79 34.85 -38.54
C ILE A 95 3.61 36.30 -38.98
N ARG A 96 3.62 37.25 -38.04
CA ARG A 96 3.50 38.68 -38.35
C ARG A 96 4.65 39.18 -39.22
N ARG A 97 5.86 38.70 -38.99
CA ARG A 97 7.04 39.00 -39.82
C ARG A 97 6.90 38.42 -41.23
N LEU A 98 6.46 37.17 -41.36
CA LEU A 98 6.24 36.52 -42.66
C LEU A 98 5.16 37.23 -43.49
N LYS A 99 4.06 37.66 -42.84
CA LYS A 99 3.01 38.47 -43.49
C LYS A 99 3.55 39.79 -44.04
N ARG A 100 4.44 40.47 -43.31
CA ARG A 100 5.07 41.72 -43.78
C ARG A 100 6.05 41.52 -44.92
N GLN A 101 6.65 40.34 -45.04
CA GLN A 101 7.60 40.01 -46.10
C GLN A 101 6.93 39.40 -47.34
N GLY A 102 5.59 39.27 -47.35
CA GLY A 102 4.84 38.69 -48.47
C GLY A 102 5.14 37.21 -48.72
N VAL A 103 5.83 36.54 -47.78
CA VAL A 103 6.26 35.15 -47.94
C VAL A 103 5.07 34.23 -47.63
N PRO A 104 4.62 33.38 -48.57
CA PRO A 104 3.54 32.44 -48.31
C PRO A 104 3.97 31.44 -47.22
N ILE A 105 3.10 31.21 -46.23
CA ILE A 105 3.34 30.27 -45.14
C ILE A 105 3.36 28.85 -45.73
N ARG A 106 4.56 28.34 -46.04
CA ARG A 106 4.76 27.00 -46.62
C ARG A 106 4.95 25.99 -45.49
N PHE A 107 3.92 25.21 -45.20
CA PHE A 107 4.01 24.10 -44.26
C PHE A 107 4.76 22.93 -44.92
N VAL A 108 5.97 22.65 -44.45
CA VAL A 108 6.73 21.46 -44.88
C VAL A 108 6.28 20.30 -44.00
N VAL A 109 5.42 19.43 -44.55
CA VAL A 109 5.05 18.16 -43.89
C VAL A 109 6.16 17.16 -44.17
N VAL A 110 6.97 16.87 -43.16
CA VAL A 110 7.92 15.74 -43.22
C VAL A 110 7.11 14.46 -42.97
N ARG A 111 6.79 13.73 -44.04
CA ARG A 111 6.39 12.33 -43.91
C ARG A 111 7.65 11.48 -43.74
N ARG A 112 7.71 10.70 -42.66
CA ARG A 112 8.62 9.57 -42.53
C ARG A 112 7.87 8.31 -42.89
#